data_AF-A0A1M7ITX9-F1
#
_entry.id   AF-A0A1M7ITX9-F1
#
_cell.length_a   1.000
_cell.length_b   1.000
_cell.length_c   1.000
_cell.angle_alpha   90.00
_cell.angle_beta   90.00
_cell.angle_gamma   90.00
#
_symmetry.space_group_name_H-M   'P 1'
#
loop_
_entity.id
_entity.type
_entity.pdbx_description
1 polymer ?
#
loop_
_entity_poly.entity_id
_entity_poly.type
_entity_poly.pdbx_seq_one_letter_code
_entity_poly.pdbx_strand_id
1 'polypeptide(L)' 'MFKGLFSAMLIITGFLVVLPALMILALEGPDWFERWQQMSPIL' A
#
# COMPACT_ATOMS: atom_id res chain seq x y z
N MET A 1 -5.15 -25.83 14.22
CA MET A 1 -5.19 -25.60 12.75
C MET A 1 -5.40 -24.13 12.37
N PHE A 2 -6.22 -23.34 13.06
CA PHE A 2 -6.52 -21.95 12.67
C PHE A 2 -5.44 -20.89 12.96
N LYS A 3 -4.58 -21.06 13.98
CA LYS A 3 -3.55 -20.06 14.32
C LYS A 3 -2.56 -19.81 13.19
N GLY A 4 -2.09 -20.87 12.53
CA GLY A 4 -1.16 -20.75 11.40
C GLY A 4 -1.80 -20.07 10.19
N LEU A 5 -3.07 -20.37 9.90
CA LEU A 5 -3.81 -19.73 8.81
C LEU A 5 -4.00 -18.23 9.05
N PHE A 6 -4.38 -17.84 10.27
CA PHE A 6 -4.56 -16.43 10.63
C PHE A 6 -3.24 -15.64 10.56
N SER A 7 -2.15 -16.20 11.09
CA SER A 7 -0.82 -15.58 11.00
C SER A 7 -0.36 -15.45 9.54
N ALA A 8 -0.53 -16.48 8.72
CA ALA A 8 -0.17 -16.43 7.31
C ALA A 8 -0.99 -15.38 6.55
N MET A 9 -2.30 -15.29 6.84
CA MET A 9 -3.18 -14.30 6.23
C MET A 9 -2.76 -12.88 6.61
N LEU A 10 -2.43 -12.62 7.88
CA LEU A 10 -1.91 -11.33 8.33
C LEU A 10 -0.61 -10.94 7.63
N ILE A 11 0.33 -11.88 7.48
CA ILE A 11 1.61 -11.63 6.81
C ILE A 11 1.39 -11.33 5.33
N ILE A 12 0.59 -12.14 4.63
CA ILE A 12 0.32 -11.96 3.19
C ILE A 12 -0.42 -10.64 2.96
N THR A 13 -1.49 -10.37 3.71
CA THR A 13 -2.25 -9.12 3.61
C THR A 13 -1.37 -7.91 3.94
N GLY A 14 -0.55 -8.00 4.99
CA GLY A 14 0.40 -6.95 5.33
C GLY A 14 1.39 -6.70 4.19
N PHE A 15 1.95 -7.75 3.61
CA PHE A 15 2.89 -7.63 2.50
C PHE A 15 2.26 -7.02 1.25
N LEU A 16 1.03 -7.42 0.92
CA LEU A 16 0.28 -6.89 -0.23
C LEU A 16 -0.07 -5.40 -0.10
N VAL A 17 -0.09 -4.84 1.11
CA VAL A 17 -0.36 -3.42 1.34
C VAL A 17 0.95 -2.62 1.50
N VAL A 18 1.89 -3.17 2.28
CA VAL A 18 3.14 -2.46 2.62
C VAL A 18 4.06 -2.38 1.40
N LEU A 19 4.20 -3.43 0.60
CA LEU A 19 5.13 -3.42 -0.53
C LEU A 19 4.75 -2.36 -1.58
N PRO A 20 3.47 -2.27 -2.04
CA PRO A 20 3.07 -1.22 -2.97
C PRO A 20 3.20 0.19 -2.36
N ALA A 21 2.88 0.36 -1.08
CA ALA A 21 3.04 1.66 -0.41
C ALA A 21 4.51 2.12 -0.40
N LEU A 22 5.44 1.21 -0.11
CA LEU A 22 6.88 1.51 -0.18
C LEU A 22 7.34 1.78 -1.60
N MET A 23 6.81 1.06 -2.61
CA MET A 23 7.13 1.32 -4.01
C MET A 23 6.67 2.71 -4.46
N ILE A 24 5.46 3.13 -4.10
CA ILE A 24 4.93 4.47 -4.40
C ILE A 24 5.83 5.53 -3.76
N LEU A 25 6.16 5.38 -2.47
CA LEU A 25 7.05 6.31 -1.76
C LEU A 25 8.45 6.37 -2.39
N ALA A 26 8.99 5.24 -2.84
CA ALA A 26 10.33 5.18 -3.43
C ALA A 26 10.40 5.76 -4.85
N LEU A 27 9.34 5.58 -5.65
CA LEU A 27 9.31 5.99 -7.06
C LEU A 27 8.82 7.42 -7.26
N GLU A 28 7.76 7.81 -6.53
CA GLU A 28 7.09 9.10 -6.72
C GLU A 28 7.56 10.16 -5.71
N GLY A 29 8.24 9.74 -4.64
CA GLY A 29 8.72 10.63 -3.58
C GLY A 29 7.58 11.08 -2.65
N PRO A 30 7.85 11.98 -1.69
CA PRO A 30 6.89 12.39 -0.66
C PRO A 30 5.62 13.07 -1.21
N ASP A 31 5.68 13.66 -2.40
CA ASP A 31 4.58 14.42 -3.02
C ASP A 31 3.61 13.55 -3.84
N TRP A 32 3.78 12.22 -3.82
CA TRP A 32 2.96 11.25 -4.55
C TRP A 32 1.46 11.46 -4.30
N PHE A 33 1.10 11.77 -3.06
CA PHE A 33 -0.30 11.96 -2.67
C PHE A 33 -0.88 13.25 -3.25
N GLU A 34 -0.11 14.34 -3.30
CA GLU A 34 -0.53 15.60 -3.91
C GLU A 34 -0.74 15.45 -5.42
N ARG A 35 0.15 14.72 -6.10
CA ARG A 35 0.00 14.41 -7.52
C ARG A 35 -1.20 13.52 -7.79
N TRP A 36 -1.45 12.53 -6.93
CA TRP A 36 -2.62 11.68 -7.02
C TRP A 36 -3.92 12.48 -6.87
N GLN A 37 -3.95 13.45 -5.96
CA GLN A 37 -5.09 14.37 -5.82
C GLN A 37 -5.28 15.24 -7.07
N GLN A 38 -4.20 15.73 -7.68
CA GLN A 38 -4.23 16.53 -8.92
C GLN A 38 -4.70 15.73 -10.15
N MET A 39 -4.58 14.39 -10.14
CA MET A 39 -5.07 13.53 -11.22
C MET A 39 -6.58 13.30 -11.17
N SER A 40 -7.24 13.60 -10.05
CA SER A 40 -8.69 13.48 -9.93
C SER A 40 -9.39 14.74 -10.47
N PRO A 41 -10.25 14.66 -11.50
CA PRO A 41 -10.88 15.84 -12.11
C PRO A 41 -12.04 16.41 -11.27
N ILE A 42 -12.17 16.01 -9.99
CA ILE A 42 -13.35 16.28 -9.14
C ILE A 42 -12.97 17.16 -7.90
N LEU A 43 -11.79 17.77 -7.90
CA LEU A 43 -11.50 18.97 -7.09
C LEU A 43 -11.14 20.15 -7.98
#